data_AF-A0A968SVP3-F1
#
_entry.id   AF-A0A968SVP3-F1
#
_cell.length_a   1.000
_cell.length_b   1.000
_cell.length_c   1.000
_cell.angle_alpha   90.00
_cell.angle_beta   90.00
_cell.angle_gamma   90.00
#
_symmetry.space_group_name_H-M   'P 1'
#
loop_
_entity.id
_entity.type
_entity.pdbx_description
1 polymer ?
#
loop_
_entity_poly.entity_id
_entity_poly.type
_entity_poly.pdbx_seq_one_letter_code
_entity_poly.pdbx_strand_id
1 'polypeptide(L)'
;MVHVLQRLLSFEEFLEWYPQDGRRYELIDGEVNEMHPVGDATSRRWREHEELAGRITRMLDREIERLALPYLLPKSACIKPEGDWDGYVPDVIVLDRRQLEAEPLWRRASTITQGSTVLLVVEVVSTNWQDDYARKLEDYEAMGIQGYWIVDYRALGGKRFIGDPKRPTVTVNSLVEGRYQPQQFQEGANEDFPFLLQLAFPSWHRPS
;
A
#
# COMPACT_ATOMS: atom_id res chain seq x y z
N MET A 1 -17.34 32.39 -9.11
CA MET A 1 -16.62 31.20 -8.62
C MET A 1 -15.36 31.69 -7.92
N VAL A 2 -15.28 31.51 -6.60
CA VAL A 2 -14.04 31.78 -5.86
C VAL A 2 -13.23 30.49 -5.94
N HIS A 3 -12.15 30.48 -6.72
CA HIS A 3 -11.10 29.49 -6.52
C HIS A 3 -10.47 29.81 -5.18
N VAL A 4 -10.84 29.06 -4.14
CA VAL A 4 -10.04 29.01 -2.92
C VAL A 4 -8.73 28.36 -3.36
N LEU A 5 -7.63 29.11 -3.36
CA LEU A 5 -6.29 28.54 -3.45
C LEU A 5 -6.17 27.56 -2.27
N GLN A 6 -6.35 26.26 -2.52
CA GLN A 6 -5.94 25.24 -1.57
C GLN A 6 -4.44 25.41 -1.41
N ARG A 7 -4.02 25.73 -0.18
CA ARG A 7 -2.60 25.82 0.15
C ARG A 7 -2.03 24.41 0.04
N LEU A 8 -1.18 24.19 -0.95
CA LEU A 8 -0.38 22.97 -1.06
C LEU A 8 0.54 22.91 0.17
N LEU A 9 0.56 21.75 0.82
CA LEU A 9 1.36 21.49 2.00
C LEU A 9 2.61 20.71 1.60
N SER A 10 3.75 21.08 2.18
CA SER A 10 4.87 20.16 2.31
C SER A 10 4.53 19.03 3.29
N PHE A 11 5.30 17.94 3.26
CA PHE A 11 5.08 16.80 4.14
C PHE A 11 5.21 17.16 5.62
N GLU A 12 6.14 18.06 5.98
CA GLU A 12 6.27 18.52 7.36
C GLU A 12 5.04 19.33 7.80
N GLU A 13 4.55 20.23 6.95
CA GLU A 13 3.30 20.97 7.21
C GLU A 13 2.09 20.04 7.30
N PHE A 14 2.06 18.97 6.50
CA PHE A 14 1.05 17.93 6.59
C PHE A 14 1.09 17.19 7.93
N LEU A 15 2.26 16.84 8.44
CA LEU A 15 2.40 16.22 9.77
C LEU A 15 1.94 17.16 10.89
N GLU A 16 2.24 18.46 10.79
CA GLU A 16 1.76 19.47 11.75
C GLU A 16 0.25 19.67 11.68
N TRP A 17 -0.32 19.56 10.48
CA TRP A 17 -1.75 19.71 10.23
C TRP A 17 -2.58 18.48 10.66
N TYR A 18 -1.99 17.28 10.63
CA TYR A 18 -2.70 16.00 10.76
C TYR A 18 -3.66 15.96 11.97
N PRO A 19 -4.99 15.85 11.74
CA PRO A 19 -5.97 15.98 12.82
C PRO A 19 -6.04 14.73 13.71
N GLN A 20 -6.39 14.92 14.99
CA GLN A 20 -6.61 13.83 15.95
C GLN A 20 -8.08 13.36 15.96
N ASP A 21 -8.69 13.19 14.80
CA ASP A 21 -10.09 12.77 14.65
C ASP A 21 -10.26 11.26 14.40
N GLY A 22 -9.14 10.52 14.40
CA GLY A 22 -9.11 9.08 14.18
C GLY A 22 -9.25 8.66 12.71
N ARG A 23 -9.28 9.61 11.77
CA ARG A 23 -9.32 9.34 10.33
C ARG A 23 -7.91 9.22 9.76
N ARG A 24 -7.86 8.74 8.52
CA ARG A 24 -6.61 8.57 7.76
C ARG A 24 -6.57 9.53 6.59
N TYR A 25 -5.41 10.14 6.39
CA TYR A 25 -5.16 11.10 5.33
C TYR A 25 -3.89 10.73 4.59
N GLU A 26 -3.90 10.89 3.27
CA GLU A 26 -2.73 10.86 2.39
C GLU A 26 -2.41 12.29 1.92
N LEU A 27 -1.15 12.52 1.59
CA LEU A 27 -0.68 13.72 0.91
C LEU A 27 -0.32 13.33 -0.52
N ILE A 28 -0.87 14.02 -1.52
CA ILE A 28 -0.66 13.75 -2.94
C ILE A 28 -0.44 15.09 -3.65
N ASP A 29 0.74 15.33 -4.22
CA ASP A 29 1.13 16.63 -4.80
C ASP A 29 0.90 17.83 -3.85
N GLY A 30 1.05 17.62 -2.55
CA GLY A 30 0.79 18.60 -1.50
C GLY A 30 -0.70 18.83 -1.19
N GLU A 31 -1.60 18.08 -1.82
CA GLU A 31 -3.03 18.07 -1.51
C GLU A 31 -3.36 16.98 -0.47
N VAL A 32 -4.11 17.36 0.55
CA VAL A 32 -4.58 16.44 1.57
C VAL A 32 -5.81 15.68 1.08
N ASN A 33 -5.71 14.36 1.10
CA ASN A 33 -6.77 13.44 0.67
C ASN A 33 -7.19 12.56 1.84
N GLU A 34 -8.46 12.65 2.26
CA GLU A 34 -9.00 11.71 3.25
C GLU A 34 -9.12 10.31 2.60
N MET A 35 -8.57 9.27 3.25
CA MET A 35 -8.63 7.88 2.73
C MET A 35 -10.05 7.30 2.72
N HIS A 36 -11.01 7.98 3.35
CA HIS A 36 -12.40 7.56 3.26
C HIS A 36 -12.88 7.71 1.82
N PRO A 37 -13.56 6.71 1.23
CA PRO A 37 -14.14 6.89 -0.08
C PRO A 37 -15.09 8.07 0.00
N VAL A 38 -14.94 9.03 -0.91
CA VAL A 38 -15.91 10.11 -1.10
C VAL A 38 -17.22 9.45 -1.53
N GLY A 39 -18.08 9.17 -0.54
CA GLY A 39 -19.28 8.34 -0.68
C GLY A 39 -19.62 7.64 0.64
N ASP A 40 -20.90 7.32 0.82
CA ASP A 40 -21.43 6.75 2.06
C ASP A 40 -20.53 5.61 2.60
N ALA A 41 -19.96 5.79 3.81
CA ALA A 41 -19.18 4.77 4.52
C ALA A 41 -20.00 3.49 4.80
N THR A 42 -21.31 3.52 4.52
CA THR A 42 -22.20 2.35 4.49
C THR A 42 -22.33 1.70 3.10
N SER A 43 -21.56 2.14 2.10
CA SER A 43 -21.57 1.50 0.79
C SER A 43 -20.96 0.10 0.87
N ARG A 44 -21.64 -0.87 0.26
CA ARG A 44 -21.20 -2.27 0.21
C ARG A 44 -19.76 -2.43 -0.30
N ARG A 45 -19.36 -1.56 -1.22
CA ARG A 45 -18.04 -1.57 -1.86
C ARG A 45 -16.91 -1.31 -0.85
N TRP A 46 -17.12 -0.35 0.05
CA TRP A 46 -16.13 -0.03 1.08
C TRP A 46 -15.98 -1.17 2.09
N ARG A 47 -17.09 -1.79 2.50
CA ARG A 47 -17.04 -2.97 3.38
C ARG A 47 -16.26 -4.12 2.76
N GLU A 48 -16.49 -4.42 1.48
CA GLU A 48 -15.76 -5.49 0.78
C GLU A 48 -14.25 -5.21 0.68
N HIS A 49 -13.86 -3.95 0.47
CA HIS A 49 -12.45 -3.51 0.47
C HIS A 49 -11.81 -3.71 1.86
N GLU A 50 -12.43 -3.18 2.93
CA GLU A 50 -11.94 -3.32 4.30
C GLU A 50 -11.89 -4.79 4.76
N GLU A 51 -12.90 -5.60 4.40
CA GLU A 51 -12.91 -7.05 4.68
C GLU A 51 -11.77 -7.79 3.99
N LEU A 52 -11.43 -7.41 2.76
CA LEU A 52 -10.35 -8.01 1.99
C LEU A 52 -8.98 -7.60 2.55
N ALA A 53 -8.75 -6.32 2.80
CA ALA A 53 -7.52 -5.83 3.44
C ALA A 53 -7.31 -6.50 4.81
N GLY A 54 -8.35 -6.57 5.65
CA GLY A 54 -8.30 -7.24 6.95
C GLY A 54 -8.00 -8.74 6.85
N ARG A 55 -8.53 -9.42 5.83
CA ARG A 55 -8.23 -10.83 5.55
C ARG A 55 -6.76 -11.02 5.17
N ILE A 56 -6.23 -10.17 4.28
CA ILE A 56 -4.83 -10.21 3.85
C ILE A 56 -3.90 -10.00 5.05
N THR A 57 -4.15 -8.98 5.87
CA THR A 57 -3.39 -8.71 7.10
C THR A 57 -3.37 -9.93 8.01
N ARG A 58 -4.52 -10.56 8.28
CA ARG A 58 -4.60 -11.75 9.15
C ARG A 58 -3.80 -12.93 8.59
N MET A 59 -3.76 -13.09 7.28
CA MET A 59 -3.02 -14.19 6.65
C MET A 59 -1.52 -13.97 6.71
N LEU A 60 -1.06 -12.75 6.44
CA LEU A 60 0.35 -12.37 6.57
C LEU A 60 0.83 -12.49 8.02
N ASP A 61 0.04 -11.98 8.97
CA ASP A 61 0.34 -12.05 10.40
C ASP A 61 0.49 -13.49 10.90
N ARG A 62 -0.41 -14.39 10.49
CA ARG A 62 -0.32 -15.83 10.78
C ARG A 62 0.97 -16.46 10.26
N GLU A 63 1.39 -16.13 9.04
CA GLU A 63 2.64 -16.67 8.49
C GLU A 63 3.88 -16.08 9.18
N ILE A 64 3.84 -14.79 9.54
CA ILE A 64 4.88 -14.12 10.33
C ILE A 64 5.03 -14.79 11.70
N GLU A 65 3.93 -15.05 12.40
CA GLU A 65 3.92 -15.77 13.67
C GLU A 65 4.43 -17.21 13.50
N ARG A 66 3.91 -17.95 12.50
CA ARG A 66 4.30 -19.34 12.24
C ARG A 66 5.80 -19.49 11.97
N LEU A 67 6.40 -18.51 11.31
CA LEU A 67 7.82 -18.48 10.97
C LEU A 67 8.68 -17.76 12.01
N ALA A 68 8.09 -17.25 13.10
CA ALA A 68 8.76 -16.49 14.16
C ALA A 68 9.59 -15.31 13.63
N LEU A 69 9.04 -14.58 12.64
CA LEU A 69 9.72 -13.47 12.00
C LEU A 69 9.57 -12.17 12.80
N PRO A 70 10.60 -11.32 12.88
CA PRO A 70 10.56 -10.08 13.66
C PRO A 70 9.85 -8.96 12.88
N TYR A 71 8.69 -9.24 12.28
CA TYR A 71 8.00 -8.30 11.39
C TYR A 71 6.77 -7.69 12.06
N LEU A 72 6.35 -6.53 11.58
CA LEU A 72 5.24 -5.75 12.11
C LEU A 72 4.27 -5.37 11.00
N LEU A 73 2.97 -5.45 11.27
CA LEU A 73 1.90 -4.96 10.37
C LEU A 73 1.15 -3.80 11.02
N PRO A 74 1.69 -2.57 10.99
CA PRO A 74 0.98 -1.42 11.53
C PRO A 74 -0.22 -1.04 10.63
N LYS A 75 -1.35 -0.67 11.24
CA LYS A 75 -2.57 -0.24 10.52
C LYS A 75 -2.48 1.20 9.97
N SER A 76 -1.59 2.02 10.54
CA SER A 76 -1.56 3.46 10.33
C SER A 76 -0.16 3.98 9.99
N ALA A 77 0.74 3.11 9.54
CA ALA A 77 2.04 3.59 9.08
C ALA A 77 1.88 4.37 7.78
N CYS A 78 2.64 5.46 7.67
CA CYS A 78 2.72 6.26 6.47
C CYS A 78 4.05 5.97 5.75
N ILE A 79 4.03 5.91 4.43
CA ILE A 79 5.23 5.89 3.60
C ILE A 79 5.42 7.28 3.00
N LYS A 80 6.58 7.89 3.26
CA LYS A 80 6.99 9.14 2.63
C LYS A 80 8.05 8.82 1.56
N PRO A 81 7.71 8.87 0.27
CA PRO A 81 8.68 8.71 -0.81
C PRO A 81 9.66 9.89 -0.87
N GLU A 82 10.61 9.83 -1.81
CA GLU A 82 11.53 10.94 -2.05
C GLU A 82 10.77 12.19 -2.51
N GLY A 83 11.20 13.37 -2.05
CA GLY A 83 10.46 14.62 -2.23
C GLY A 83 9.59 14.96 -1.01
N ASP A 84 8.89 16.10 -1.11
CA ASP A 84 8.22 16.73 0.04
C ASP A 84 6.70 16.83 -0.10
N TRP A 85 6.11 16.23 -1.13
CA TRP A 85 4.74 16.53 -1.54
C TRP A 85 3.83 15.31 -1.48
N ASP A 86 4.37 14.15 -1.11
CA ASP A 86 3.65 12.88 -1.10
C ASP A 86 3.82 12.14 0.23
N GLY A 87 2.76 11.44 0.62
CA GLY A 87 2.65 10.67 1.84
C GLY A 87 1.52 9.68 1.74
N TYR A 88 1.86 8.40 1.63
CA TYR A 88 0.89 7.33 1.39
C TYR A 88 0.58 6.56 2.68
N VAL A 89 -0.63 6.06 2.80
CA VAL A 89 -1.04 5.20 3.91
C VAL A 89 -1.58 3.92 3.28
N PRO A 90 -0.75 2.87 3.16
CA PRO A 90 -1.16 1.67 2.46
C PRO A 90 -2.31 0.93 3.16
N ASP A 91 -3.07 0.16 2.39
CA ASP A 91 -4.10 -0.74 2.95
C ASP A 91 -3.49 -1.83 3.85
N VAL A 92 -2.37 -2.40 3.43
CA VAL A 92 -1.55 -3.32 4.25
C VAL A 92 -0.08 -3.05 4.02
N ILE A 93 0.70 -3.08 5.09
CA ILE A 93 2.15 -2.92 5.05
C ILE A 93 2.82 -3.91 6.01
N VAL A 94 3.94 -4.50 5.58
CA VAL A 94 4.78 -5.38 6.39
C VAL A 94 6.14 -4.71 6.54
N LEU A 95 6.53 -4.46 7.79
CA LEU A 95 7.76 -3.78 8.15
C LEU A 95 8.73 -4.74 8.84
N ASP A 96 10.03 -4.59 8.56
CA ASP A 96 11.08 -5.23 9.35
C ASP A 96 11.30 -4.44 10.64
N ARG A 97 10.87 -4.99 11.78
CA ARG A 97 10.97 -4.32 13.09
C ARG A 97 12.39 -3.94 13.45
N ARG A 98 13.39 -4.67 12.93
CA ARG A 98 14.81 -4.44 13.20
C ARG A 98 15.31 -3.13 12.59
N GLN A 99 14.65 -2.63 11.55
CA GLN A 99 15.03 -1.42 10.82
C GLN A 99 14.33 -0.16 11.33
N LEU A 100 13.25 -0.29 12.13
CA LEU A 100 12.44 0.85 12.60
C LEU A 100 13.21 1.87 13.45
N GLU A 101 14.25 1.46 14.17
CA GLU A 101 15.06 2.41 14.95
C GLU A 101 15.90 3.34 14.07
N ALA A 102 16.17 2.95 12.82
CA ALA A 102 16.87 3.78 11.84
C ALA A 102 15.94 4.74 11.09
N GLU A 103 14.62 4.62 11.25
CA GLU A 103 13.65 5.50 10.60
C GLU A 103 13.55 6.85 11.34
N PRO A 104 13.88 7.98 10.68
CA PRO A 104 13.95 9.28 11.33
C PRO A 104 12.60 9.77 11.85
N LEU A 105 11.51 9.37 11.20
CA LEU A 105 10.15 9.84 11.52
C LEU A 105 9.29 8.82 12.25
N TRP A 106 9.77 7.59 12.44
CA TRP A 106 8.98 6.50 13.01
C TRP A 106 8.43 6.82 14.40
N ARG A 107 9.28 7.30 15.32
CA ARG A 107 8.87 7.62 16.69
C ARG A 107 7.86 8.77 16.79
N ARG A 108 7.91 9.70 15.83
CA ARG A 108 7.08 10.92 15.86
C ARG A 108 5.73 10.71 15.16
N ALA A 109 5.74 10.03 14.02
CA ALA A 109 4.60 10.00 13.09
C ALA A 109 4.30 8.61 12.52
N SER A 110 4.98 7.55 12.97
CA SER A 110 4.87 6.20 12.36
C SER A 110 5.15 6.22 10.85
N THR A 111 6.03 7.12 10.41
CA THR A 111 6.36 7.32 9.00
C THR A 111 7.65 6.61 8.63
N ILE A 112 7.63 5.95 7.48
CA ILE A 112 8.73 5.21 6.87
C ILE A 112 9.26 6.01 5.69
N THR A 113 10.58 6.16 5.63
CA THR A 113 11.29 6.91 4.58
C THR A 113 12.29 6.03 3.83
N GLN A 114 12.70 4.89 4.40
CA GLN A 114 13.65 3.98 3.77
C GLN A 114 12.91 2.74 3.25
N GLY A 115 12.99 2.48 1.95
CA GLY A 115 12.33 1.32 1.34
C GLY A 115 12.84 -0.02 1.89
N SER A 116 14.07 -0.09 2.42
CA SER A 116 14.61 -1.29 3.05
C SER A 116 13.84 -1.72 4.31
N THR A 117 13.18 -0.78 5.00
CA THR A 117 12.34 -1.04 6.16
C THR A 117 11.04 -1.74 5.76
N VAL A 118 10.58 -1.56 4.52
CA VAL A 118 9.33 -2.09 4.00
C VAL A 118 9.58 -3.37 3.22
N LEU A 119 9.01 -4.47 3.72
CA LEU A 119 9.12 -5.78 3.08
C LEU A 119 8.04 -5.96 2.01
N LEU A 120 6.83 -5.47 2.30
CA LEU A 120 5.68 -5.59 1.42
C LEU A 120 4.72 -4.42 1.64
N VAL A 121 4.25 -3.86 0.54
CA VAL A 121 3.05 -3.01 0.47
C VAL A 121 1.95 -3.75 -0.31
N VAL A 122 0.71 -3.73 0.19
CA VAL A 122 -0.46 -4.20 -0.55
C VAL A 122 -1.47 -3.07 -0.64
N GLU A 123 -1.93 -2.79 -1.86
CA GLU A 123 -3.03 -1.86 -2.13
C GLU A 123 -4.22 -2.64 -2.69
N VAL A 124 -5.40 -2.43 -2.11
CA VAL A 124 -6.65 -3.02 -2.59
C VAL A 124 -7.35 -1.96 -3.44
N VAL A 125 -7.45 -2.25 -4.73
CA VAL A 125 -7.85 -1.26 -5.73
C VAL A 125 -9.25 -0.73 -5.46
N SER A 126 -9.34 0.59 -5.40
CA SER A 126 -10.59 1.34 -5.25
C SER A 126 -10.90 2.16 -6.51
N THR A 127 -11.67 3.24 -6.40
CA THR A 127 -12.03 4.08 -7.54
C THR A 127 -10.85 4.85 -8.13
N ASN A 128 -9.82 5.14 -7.34
CA ASN A 128 -8.61 5.85 -7.75
C ASN A 128 -7.49 4.90 -8.19
N TRP A 129 -7.85 3.85 -8.93
CA TRP A 129 -6.95 2.77 -9.33
C TRP A 129 -5.71 3.23 -10.11
N GLN A 130 -5.77 4.39 -10.76
CA GLN A 130 -4.63 4.96 -11.49
C GLN A 130 -3.45 5.21 -10.56
N ASP A 131 -3.69 5.62 -9.32
CA ASP A 131 -2.63 5.93 -8.37
C ASP A 131 -1.88 4.66 -7.99
N ASP A 132 -2.60 3.57 -7.73
CA ASP A 132 -2.03 2.24 -7.41
C ASP A 132 -1.20 1.68 -8.58
N TYR A 133 -1.72 1.77 -9.82
CA TYR A 133 -1.07 1.19 -11.00
C TYR A 133 -0.01 2.09 -11.67
N ALA A 134 0.17 3.33 -11.21
CA ALA A 134 1.15 4.27 -11.78
C ALA A 134 1.99 4.95 -10.71
N ARG A 135 1.45 5.97 -10.04
CA ARG A 135 2.21 6.84 -9.12
C ARG A 135 2.86 6.03 -7.98
N LYS A 136 2.05 5.33 -7.19
CA LYS A 136 2.52 4.53 -6.05
C LYS A 136 3.48 3.44 -6.51
N LEU A 137 3.25 2.84 -7.68
CA LEU A 137 4.16 1.85 -8.26
C LEU A 137 5.55 2.44 -8.53
N GLU A 138 5.61 3.62 -9.17
CA GLU A 138 6.87 4.32 -9.47
C GLU A 138 7.59 4.74 -8.19
N ASP A 139 6.88 5.29 -7.21
CA ASP A 139 7.47 5.73 -5.94
C ASP A 139 8.00 4.56 -5.10
N TYR A 140 7.21 3.49 -4.97
CA TYR A 140 7.65 2.31 -4.23
C TYR A 140 8.82 1.60 -4.92
N GLU A 141 8.89 1.61 -6.26
CA GLU A 141 10.03 1.09 -7.04
C GLU A 141 11.28 1.92 -6.76
N ALA A 142 11.16 3.26 -6.85
CA ALA A 142 12.26 4.19 -6.61
C ALA A 142 12.80 4.12 -5.18
N MET A 143 11.92 3.91 -4.20
CA MET A 143 12.29 3.66 -2.81
C MET A 143 13.03 2.33 -2.60
N GLY A 144 12.93 1.39 -3.53
CA GLY A 144 13.54 0.07 -3.42
C GLY A 144 12.77 -0.89 -2.50
N ILE A 145 11.45 -0.72 -2.38
CA ILE A 145 10.59 -1.64 -1.62
C ILE A 145 10.59 -3.00 -2.33
N GLN A 146 10.76 -4.09 -1.57
CA GLN A 146 11.00 -5.42 -2.15
C GLN A 146 9.74 -6.04 -2.78
N GLY A 147 8.59 -5.78 -2.19
CA GLY A 147 7.31 -6.33 -2.62
C GLY A 147 6.23 -5.25 -2.71
N TYR A 148 5.54 -5.21 -3.84
CA TYR A 148 4.37 -4.36 -4.01
C TYR A 148 3.23 -5.10 -4.70
N TRP A 149 2.11 -5.29 -4.01
CA TRP A 149 0.97 -6.04 -4.53
C TRP A 149 -0.21 -5.14 -4.78
N ILE A 150 -0.84 -5.31 -5.93
CA ILE A 150 -2.06 -4.60 -6.32
C ILE A 150 -3.18 -5.62 -6.43
N VAL A 151 -4.20 -5.48 -5.60
CA VAL A 151 -5.34 -6.41 -5.51
C VAL A 151 -6.57 -5.78 -6.15
N ASP A 152 -6.79 -6.06 -7.43
CA ASP A 152 -7.95 -5.59 -8.18
C ASP A 152 -9.05 -6.66 -8.24
N TYR A 153 -9.74 -6.86 -7.12
CA TYR A 153 -10.80 -7.85 -6.99
C TYR A 153 -12.08 -7.54 -7.80
N ARG A 154 -12.25 -6.28 -8.23
CA ARG A 154 -13.45 -5.79 -8.96
C ARG A 154 -13.19 -5.50 -10.43
N ALA A 155 -11.99 -5.75 -10.93
CA ALA A 155 -11.57 -5.50 -12.30
C ALA A 155 -11.76 -4.01 -12.71
N LEU A 156 -11.39 -3.08 -11.83
CA LEU A 156 -11.54 -1.63 -12.04
C LEU A 156 -10.44 -1.07 -12.95
N GLY A 157 -9.22 -1.57 -12.79
CA GLY A 157 -8.01 -1.14 -13.46
C GLY A 157 -8.13 -1.06 -14.99
N GLY A 158 -7.28 -0.26 -15.62
CA GLY A 158 -7.23 -0.12 -17.07
C GLY A 158 -6.95 -1.47 -17.76
N LYS A 159 -7.49 -1.67 -18.99
CA LYS A 159 -7.28 -2.91 -19.77
C LYS A 159 -5.80 -3.28 -19.96
N ARG A 160 -4.92 -2.27 -20.03
CA ARG A 160 -3.46 -2.47 -20.07
C ARG A 160 -2.92 -3.22 -18.86
N PHE A 161 -3.55 -3.05 -17.69
CA PHE A 161 -3.10 -3.62 -16.42
C PHE A 161 -3.79 -4.94 -16.09
N ILE A 162 -5.05 -5.14 -16.49
CA ILE A 162 -5.85 -6.31 -16.07
C ILE A 162 -6.44 -7.12 -17.23
N GLY A 163 -5.96 -6.86 -18.45
CA GLY A 163 -6.36 -7.57 -19.66
C GLY A 163 -7.66 -7.09 -20.30
N ASP A 164 -7.98 -7.70 -21.44
CA ASP A 164 -9.22 -7.52 -22.20
C ASP A 164 -9.77 -8.90 -22.64
N PRO A 165 -10.92 -9.37 -22.10
CA PRO A 165 -11.82 -8.67 -21.19
C PRO A 165 -11.18 -8.44 -19.81
N LYS A 166 -11.56 -7.34 -19.15
CA LYS A 166 -11.13 -7.04 -17.77
C LYS A 166 -11.56 -8.16 -16.83
N ARG A 167 -10.64 -8.62 -15.97
CA ARG A 167 -10.88 -9.66 -14.96
C ARG A 167 -10.30 -9.26 -13.61
N PRO A 168 -10.85 -9.77 -12.49
CA PRO A 168 -10.20 -9.64 -11.20
C PRO A 168 -8.75 -10.10 -11.30
N THR A 169 -7.83 -9.28 -10.83
CA THR A 169 -6.40 -9.49 -11.03
C THR A 169 -5.64 -9.15 -9.75
N VAL A 170 -4.75 -10.03 -9.32
CA VAL A 170 -3.70 -9.70 -8.36
C VAL A 170 -2.41 -9.52 -9.15
N THR A 171 -1.79 -8.36 -9.02
CA THR A 171 -0.44 -8.10 -9.58
C THR A 171 0.56 -8.15 -8.44
N VAL A 172 1.50 -9.07 -8.51
CA VAL A 172 2.63 -9.19 -7.57
C VAL A 172 3.86 -8.58 -8.24
N ASN A 173 4.29 -7.43 -7.75
CA ASN A 173 5.55 -6.83 -8.16
C ASN A 173 6.65 -7.26 -7.20
N SER A 174 7.71 -7.85 -7.74
CA SER A 174 8.94 -8.16 -7.00
C SER A 174 10.08 -7.31 -7.53
N LEU A 175 10.82 -6.63 -6.64
CA LEU A 175 11.94 -5.80 -7.05
C LEU A 175 13.14 -6.68 -7.41
N VAL A 176 13.62 -6.59 -8.65
CA VAL A 176 14.78 -7.31 -9.15
C VAL A 176 15.68 -6.32 -9.87
N GLU A 177 16.93 -6.20 -9.40
CA GLU A 177 17.93 -5.27 -9.98
C GLU A 177 17.41 -3.81 -10.10
N GLY A 178 16.66 -3.36 -9.09
CA GLY A 178 16.13 -2.00 -9.01
C GLY A 178 14.90 -1.73 -9.89
N ARG A 179 14.23 -2.77 -10.41
CA ARG A 179 12.97 -2.64 -11.16
C ARG A 179 11.98 -3.70 -10.75
N TYR A 180 10.70 -3.35 -10.72
CA TYR A 180 9.63 -4.29 -10.47
C TYR A 180 9.41 -5.21 -11.66
N GLN A 181 9.30 -6.50 -11.35
CA GLN A 181 8.88 -7.55 -12.27
C GLN A 181 7.44 -7.94 -11.92
N PRO A 182 6.44 -7.54 -12.71
CA PRO A 182 5.04 -7.84 -12.42
C PRO A 182 4.70 -9.29 -12.79
N GLN A 183 4.03 -9.99 -11.88
CA GLN A 183 3.37 -11.27 -12.15
C GLN A 183 1.87 -11.15 -11.87
N GLN A 184 1.04 -11.52 -12.84
CA GLN A 184 -0.41 -11.37 -12.75
C GLN A 184 -1.12 -12.70 -12.53
N PHE A 185 -2.13 -12.68 -11.66
CA PHE A 185 -2.95 -13.83 -11.32
C PHE A 185 -4.43 -13.48 -11.48
N GLN A 186 -5.14 -14.22 -12.33
CA GLN A 186 -6.50 -13.90 -12.78
C GLN A 186 -7.52 -15.04 -12.59
N GLU A 187 -7.09 -16.23 -12.15
CA GLU A 187 -7.97 -17.35 -11.84
C GLU A 187 -8.25 -17.42 -10.33
N GLY A 188 -9.48 -17.71 -9.95
CA GLY A 188 -9.83 -18.04 -8.56
C GLY A 188 -9.60 -16.94 -7.52
N ALA A 189 -9.51 -15.66 -7.90
CA ALA A 189 -9.13 -14.52 -7.03
C ALA A 189 -9.99 -14.30 -5.75
N ASN A 190 -11.01 -15.12 -5.49
CA ASN A 190 -11.71 -15.17 -4.19
C ASN A 190 -11.37 -16.42 -3.35
N GLU A 191 -10.96 -17.54 -3.95
CA GLU A 191 -10.71 -18.84 -3.28
C GLU A 191 -9.22 -19.24 -3.25
N ASP A 192 -8.40 -18.79 -4.21
CA ASP A 192 -6.96 -19.10 -4.32
C ASP A 192 -6.05 -18.04 -3.70
N PHE A 193 -6.61 -17.01 -3.08
CA PHE A 193 -5.85 -15.96 -2.37
C PHE A 193 -4.83 -16.49 -1.35
N PRO A 194 -5.15 -17.53 -0.55
CA PRO A 194 -4.18 -18.17 0.34
C PRO A 194 -2.99 -18.79 -0.37
N PHE A 195 -3.17 -19.29 -1.59
CA PHE A 195 -2.10 -19.87 -2.38
C PHE A 195 -1.16 -18.79 -2.95
N LEU A 196 -1.72 -17.67 -3.44
CA LEU A 196 -0.94 -16.54 -3.96
C LEU A 196 -0.05 -15.91 -2.88
N LEU A 197 -0.58 -15.79 -1.66
CA LEU A 197 0.17 -15.29 -0.49
C LEU A 197 1.35 -16.21 -0.13
N GLN A 198 1.16 -17.53 -0.19
CA GLN A 198 2.21 -18.52 0.10
C GLN A 198 3.31 -18.59 -0.96
N LEU A 199 3.04 -18.20 -2.22
CA LEU A 199 4.05 -18.19 -3.28
C LEU A 199 4.97 -16.97 -3.22
N ALA A 200 4.44 -15.83 -2.78
CA ALA A 200 5.16 -14.56 -2.80
C ALA A 200 5.80 -14.18 -1.45
N PHE A 201 5.31 -14.71 -0.32
CA PHE A 201 5.97 -14.53 0.98
C PHE A 201 7.38 -15.16 1.09
N PRO A 202 7.70 -16.34 0.50
CA PRO A 202 9.00 -16.99 0.68
C PRO A 202 10.18 -16.40 -0.11
N SER A 203 9.94 -15.53 -1.09
CA SER A 203 11.00 -15.04 -1.99
C SER A 203 11.90 -13.98 -1.35
N TRP A 204 11.40 -13.18 -0.41
CA TRP A 204 12.18 -12.11 0.25
C TRP A 204 12.98 -12.57 1.48
N HIS A 205 12.82 -13.82 1.89
CA HIS A 205 13.42 -14.38 3.11
C HIS A 205 14.70 -15.16 2.91
N ARG A 206 15.10 -15.41 1.67
CA ARG A 206 16.33 -16.15 1.41
C ARG A 206 17.50 -15.18 1.51
N PRO A 207 18.41 -15.34 2.49
CA PRO A 207 19.69 -14.66 2.39
C PRO A 207 20.36 -15.12 1.09
N SER A 208 20.99 -14.17 0.41
CA SER A 208 21.93 -14.47 -0.69
C SER A 208 23.11 -15.29 -0.18
#